data_AF-A0A971DXI6-F1
#
_entry.id   AF-A0A971DXI6-F1
#
_cell.length_a   1.000
_cell.length_b   1.000
_cell.length_c   1.000
_cell.angle_alpha   90.00
_cell.angle_beta   90.00
_cell.angle_gamma   90.00
#
_symmetry.space_group_name_H-M   'P 1'
#
loop_
_entity.id
_entity.type
_entity.pdbx_description
1 polymer ?
#
loop_
_entity_poly.entity_id
_entity_poly.type
_entity_poly.pdbx_seq_one_letter_code
_entity_poly.pdbx_strand_id
1 'polypeptide(L)'
;MSETRLVPMGKLLNLIETAGYKMEYHFDDLVFIDNTSLLFRFDLEDYETVHLHFNTECEATAVVKLIPFLMGLAQDEKLPLKLGSDFILRQKVGTEEIEVIFGN
;
A
#
# COMPACT_ATOMS: atom_id res chain seq x y z
N MET A 1 -3.81 -22.16 17.83
CA MET A 1 -5.01 -21.68 17.11
C MET A 1 -4.65 -20.33 16.57
N SER A 2 -4.52 -20.18 15.25
CA SER A 2 -4.19 -18.88 14.65
C SER A 2 -5.45 -18.02 14.79
N GLU A 3 -5.40 -16.97 15.60
CA GLU A 3 -6.45 -15.95 15.58
C GLU A 3 -6.52 -15.40 14.16
N THR A 4 -7.67 -15.58 13.50
CA THR A 4 -7.92 -14.92 12.22
C THR A 4 -8.04 -13.43 12.50
N ARG A 5 -6.95 -12.69 12.33
CA ARG A 5 -6.94 -11.23 12.45
C ARG A 5 -7.71 -10.65 11.26
N LEU A 6 -8.74 -9.87 11.54
CA LEU A 6 -9.60 -9.27 10.51
C LEU A 6 -8.95 -7.97 10.03
N VAL A 7 -8.39 -8.00 8.83
CA VAL A 7 -7.91 -6.79 8.13
C VAL A 7 -9.05 -6.15 7.32
N PRO A 8 -9.09 -4.81 7.17
CA PRO A 8 -10.15 -4.09 6.46
C PRO A 8 -10.00 -4.18 4.92
N MET A 9 -9.72 -5.38 4.39
CA MET A 9 -9.45 -5.61 2.97
C MET A 9 -10.57 -5.08 2.07
N GLY A 10 -11.85 -5.29 2.43
CA GLY A 10 -12.97 -4.79 1.62
C GLY A 10 -12.96 -3.26 1.47
N LYS A 11 -12.64 -2.52 2.54
CA LYS A 11 -12.54 -1.06 2.49
C LYS A 11 -11.34 -0.60 1.66
N LEU A 12 -10.21 -1.31 1.79
CA LEU A 12 -9.01 -1.01 1.01
C LEU A 12 -9.25 -1.27 -0.49
N LEU A 13 -9.93 -2.35 -0.85
CA LEU A 13 -10.29 -2.63 -2.24
C LEU A 13 -11.20 -1.55 -2.83
N ASN A 14 -12.23 -1.12 -2.08
CA ASN A 14 -13.09 -0.01 -2.51
C ASN A 14 -12.29 1.27 -2.75
N LEU A 15 -11.34 1.59 -1.87
CA LEU A 15 -10.45 2.75 -2.02
C LEU A 15 -9.61 2.65 -3.30
N ILE A 16 -8.97 1.49 -3.53
CA ILE A 16 -8.12 1.23 -4.70
C ILE A 16 -8.93 1.39 -6.00
N GLU A 17 -10.11 0.77 -6.06
CA GLU A 17 -11.00 0.84 -7.23
C GLU A 17 -11.52 2.26 -7.47
N THR A 18 -11.92 2.98 -6.40
CA THR A 18 -12.39 4.36 -6.49
C THR A 18 -11.28 5.32 -6.92
N ALA A 19 -10.04 5.04 -6.53
CA ALA A 19 -8.86 5.77 -6.98
C ALA A 19 -8.51 5.49 -8.46
N GLY A 20 -9.18 4.55 -9.11
CA GLY A 20 -8.95 4.17 -10.51
C GLY A 20 -7.81 3.17 -10.70
N TYR A 21 -7.34 2.55 -9.62
CA TYR A 21 -6.32 1.50 -9.65
C TYR A 21 -6.95 0.12 -9.59
N LYS A 22 -6.13 -0.91 -9.82
CA LYS A 22 -6.50 -2.31 -9.58
C LYS A 22 -5.51 -2.94 -8.63
N MET A 23 -6.02 -3.73 -7.69
CA MET A 23 -5.16 -4.64 -6.92
C MET A 23 -4.58 -5.67 -7.87
N GLU A 24 -3.25 -5.79 -7.90
CA GLU A 24 -2.55 -6.76 -8.72
C GLU A 24 -2.24 -8.03 -7.93
N TYR A 25 -1.67 -7.86 -6.73
CA TYR A 25 -1.29 -8.98 -5.87
C TYR A 25 -1.35 -8.60 -4.39
N HIS A 26 -1.59 -9.61 -3.55
CA HIS A 26 -1.57 -9.51 -2.09
C HIS A 26 -0.56 -10.52 -1.53
N PHE A 27 0.40 -10.04 -0.74
CA PHE A 27 1.44 -10.85 -0.11
C PHE A 27 1.56 -10.52 1.37
N ASP A 28 1.15 -11.46 2.23
CA ASP A 28 1.17 -11.29 3.69
C ASP A 28 0.40 -10.03 4.15
N ASP A 29 1.10 -8.95 4.50
CA ASP A 29 0.55 -7.66 4.87
C ASP A 29 0.54 -6.63 3.72
N LEU A 30 1.14 -6.94 2.57
CA LEU A 30 1.32 -6.04 1.43
C LEU A 30 0.22 -6.21 0.38
N VAL A 31 -0.25 -5.08 -0.16
CA VAL A 31 -1.21 -4.99 -1.26
C VAL A 31 -0.59 -4.14 -2.36
N PHE A 32 -0.29 -4.78 -3.49
CA PHE A 32 0.26 -4.14 -4.69
C PHE A 32 -0.85 -3.69 -5.63
N ILE A 33 -0.63 -2.56 -6.28
CA ILE A 33 -1.47 -2.08 -7.37
C ILE A 33 -0.75 -2.13 -8.72
N ASP A 34 -1.53 -2.11 -9.80
CA ASP A 34 -1.16 -2.34 -11.20
C ASP A 34 -0.03 -1.49 -11.81
N ASN A 35 0.49 -0.47 -11.11
CA ASN A 35 1.55 0.40 -11.64
C ASN A 35 2.80 0.48 -10.74
N THR A 36 2.87 -0.27 -9.63
CA THR A 36 4.01 -0.33 -8.69
C THR A 36 4.53 1.01 -8.14
N SER A 37 3.83 2.12 -8.41
CA SER A 37 4.23 3.47 -7.98
C SER A 37 3.99 3.70 -6.49
N LEU A 38 3.05 2.93 -5.93
CA LEU A 38 2.71 2.88 -4.52
C LEU A 38 2.25 1.47 -4.16
N LEU A 39 2.21 1.20 -2.87
CA LEU A 39 1.59 0.01 -2.32
C LEU A 39 0.91 0.34 -0.99
N PHE A 40 0.05 -0.55 -0.54
CA PHE A 40 -0.56 -0.49 0.78
C PHE A 40 -0.03 -1.61 1.65
N ARG A 41 0.04 -1.36 2.96
CA ARG A 41 0.51 -2.34 3.94
C ARG A 41 -0.37 -2.32 5.18
N PHE A 42 -0.90 -3.46 5.60
CA PHE A 42 -1.60 -3.56 6.88
C PHE A 42 -0.60 -3.42 8.03
N ASP A 43 -0.97 -2.64 9.05
CA ASP A 43 -0.16 -2.51 10.24
C ASP A 43 -0.15 -3.83 11.04
N LEU A 44 1.03 -4.23 11.52
CA LEU A 44 1.24 -5.52 12.20
C LEU A 44 0.88 -5.48 13.70
N GLU A 45 0.69 -4.28 14.26
CA GLU A 45 0.22 -4.06 15.62
C GLU A 45 -1.27 -3.69 15.63
N ASP A 46 -1.69 -2.82 14.71
CA ASP A 46 -3.07 -2.37 14.55
C ASP A 46 -3.64 -2.77 13.19
N TYR A 47 -4.15 -4.00 13.08
CA TYR A 47 -4.65 -4.59 11.82
C TYR A 47 -5.81 -3.82 11.14
N GLU A 48 -6.41 -2.82 11.80
CA GLU A 48 -7.37 -1.91 11.17
C GLU A 48 -6.72 -0.72 10.46
N THR A 49 -5.46 -0.42 10.77
CA THR A 49 -4.66 0.62 10.12
C THR A 49 -4.01 0.09 8.84
N VAL A 50 -4.04 0.92 7.80
CA VAL A 50 -3.32 0.71 6.55
C VAL A 50 -2.28 1.82 6.37
N HIS A 51 -1.08 1.45 5.98
CA HIS A 51 -0.02 2.37 5.57
C HIS A 51 0.03 2.48 4.06
N LEU A 52 0.11 3.71 3.56
CA LEU A 52 0.37 4.05 2.17
C LEU A 52 1.86 4.32 2.01
N HIS A 53 2.51 3.60 1.10
CA HIS A 53 3.92 3.71 0.80
C HIS A 53 4.11 4.07 -0.67
N PHE A 54 5.06 4.95 -0.98
CA PHE A 54 5.40 5.32 -2.35
C PHE A 54 6.74 4.72 -2.76
N ASN A 55 6.84 4.31 -4.02
CA ASN A 55 8.12 3.93 -4.59
C ASN A 55 8.99 5.20 -4.70
N THR A 56 10.27 5.15 -4.35
CA THR A 56 11.19 6.30 -4.52
C THR A 56 11.34 6.76 -5.98
N GLU A 57 10.99 5.89 -6.95
CA GLU A 57 10.94 6.22 -8.37
C GLU A 57 9.68 7.00 -8.77
N CYS A 58 8.70 7.14 -7.86
CA CYS A 58 7.50 7.95 -8.09
C CYS A 58 7.86 9.44 -8.11
N GLU A 59 7.38 10.18 -9.11
CA GLU A 59 7.64 11.61 -9.23
C GLU A 59 7.10 12.37 -8.00
N ALA A 60 7.95 13.18 -7.35
CA ALA A 60 7.55 13.92 -6.15
C ALA A 60 6.31 14.81 -6.35
N THR A 61 6.13 15.40 -7.54
CA THR A 61 4.95 16.21 -7.89
C THR A 61 3.67 15.38 -8.01
N ALA A 62 3.78 14.11 -8.39
CA ALA A 62 2.68 13.16 -8.39
C ALA A 62 2.34 12.73 -6.96
N VAL A 63 3.33 12.40 -6.13
CA VAL A 63 3.16 12.04 -4.71
C VAL A 63 2.40 13.13 -3.96
N VAL A 64 2.78 14.40 -4.11
CA VAL A 64 2.11 15.54 -3.46
C VAL A 64 0.62 15.66 -3.82
N LYS A 65 0.22 15.20 -5.02
CA LYS A 65 -1.20 15.18 -5.44
C LYS A 65 -1.93 13.93 -4.99
N LEU A 66 -1.26 12.78 -5.02
CA LEU A 66 -1.84 11.48 -4.69
C LEU A 66 -2.14 11.35 -3.20
N ILE A 67 -1.28 11.84 -2.32
CA ILE A 67 -1.49 11.78 -0.87
C ILE A 67 -2.85 12.38 -0.45
N PRO A 68 -3.14 13.67 -0.71
CA PRO A 68 -4.41 14.24 -0.26
C PRO A 68 -5.62 13.59 -0.93
N PHE A 69 -5.49 13.15 -2.19
CA PHE A 69 -6.54 12.42 -2.89
C PHE A 69 -6.87 11.09 -2.22
N LEU A 70 -5.88 10.24 -1.99
CA LEU A 70 -6.05 8.92 -1.36
C LEU A 70 -6.48 9.03 0.10
N MET A 71 -5.98 10.02 0.84
CA MET A 71 -6.42 10.28 2.21
C MET A 71 -7.89 10.71 2.27
N GLY A 72 -8.36 11.50 1.30
CA GLY A 72 -9.78 11.86 1.18
C GLY A 72 -10.66 10.63 0.94
N LEU A 73 -10.29 9.77 0.00
CA LEU A 73 -11.01 8.52 -0.26
C LEU A 73 -11.02 7.58 0.95
N ALA A 74 -9.90 7.47 1.67
CA ALA A 74 -9.83 6.69 2.90
C ALA A 74 -10.76 7.22 3.99
N GLN A 75 -10.88 8.54 4.11
CA GLN A 75 -11.79 9.16 5.05
C GLN A 75 -13.25 8.80 4.74
N ASP A 76 -13.65 8.85 3.47
CA ASP A 76 -15.01 8.50 3.02
C ASP A 76 -15.33 7.02 3.30
N GLU A 77 -14.36 6.12 3.07
CA GLU A 77 -14.47 4.68 3.36
C GLU A 77 -14.32 4.34 4.87
N LYS A 78 -14.03 5.34 5.73
CA LYS A 78 -13.69 5.15 7.15
C LYS A 78 -12.58 4.10 7.33
N LEU A 79 -11.55 4.23 6.51
CA LEU A 79 -10.32 3.44 6.55
C LEU A 79 -9.21 4.27 7.22
N PRO A 80 -8.66 3.85 8.37
CA PRO A 80 -7.51 4.51 8.96
C PRO A 80 -6.27 4.37 8.05
N LEU A 81 -6.03 5.37 7.21
CA LEU A 81 -4.89 5.41 6.30
C LEU A 81 -3.81 6.34 6.86
N LYS A 82 -2.58 5.83 6.97
CA LYS A 82 -1.39 6.59 7.39
C LYS A 82 -0.35 6.59 6.28
N LEU A 83 0.53 7.59 6.28
CA LEU A 83 1.73 7.54 5.43
C LEU A 83 2.77 6.67 6.13
N GLY A 84 3.31 5.71 5.39
CA GLY A 84 4.48 4.94 5.77
C GLY A 84 5.75 5.47 5.09
N SER A 85 6.86 4.75 5.26
CA SER A 85 8.12 5.05 4.59
C SER A 85 8.06 4.77 3.09
N ASP A 86 8.84 5.50 2.29
CA ASP A 86 9.04 5.14 0.88
C ASP A 86 9.69 3.76 0.74
N PHE A 87 9.52 3.13 -0.42
CA PHE A 87 10.13 1.84 -0.72
C PHE A 87 10.89 1.85 -2.05
N ILE A 88 11.78 0.88 -2.21
CA ILE A 88 12.43 0.55 -3.49
C ILE A 88 12.14 -0.89 -3.86
N LEU A 89 12.05 -1.15 -5.17
CA LEU A 89 12.04 -2.50 -5.72
C LEU A 89 13.45 -2.87 -6.15
N ARG A 90 13.95 -4.01 -5.68
CA ARG A 90 15.27 -4.52 -6.06
C ARG A 90 15.18 -5.96 -6.50
N GLN A 91 15.73 -6.27 -7.66
CA GLN A 91 15.92 -7.67 -8.05
C GLN A 91 16.98 -8.32 -7.15
N LYS A 92 16.64 -9.48 -6.58
CA LYS A 92 17.56 -10.25 -5.75
C LYS A 92 18.62 -10.92 -6.62
N VAL A 93 19.89 -10.73 -6.24
CA VAL A 93 21.06 -11.12 -7.06
C VAL A 93 21.01 -12.60 -7.42
N GLY A 94 21.06 -12.90 -8.72
CA GLY A 94 21.06 -14.27 -9.24
C GLY A 94 19.68 -14.94 -9.29
N THR A 95 18.58 -14.20 -9.12
CA THR A 95 17.21 -14.72 -9.19
C THR A 95 16.30 -13.79 -10.00
N GLU A 96 15.11 -14.25 -10.39
CA GLU A 96 14.05 -13.41 -10.95
C GLU A 96 13.14 -12.79 -9.86
N GLU A 97 13.45 -13.00 -8.58
CA GLU A 97 12.67 -12.49 -7.45
C GLU A 97 12.91 -10.98 -7.27
N ILE A 98 11.81 -10.24 -7.05
CA ILE A 98 11.85 -8.83 -6.64
C ILE A 98 11.66 -8.74 -5.12
N GLU A 99 12.51 -7.96 -4.47
CA GLU A 99 12.44 -7.61 -3.06
C GLU A 99 11.92 -6.17 -2.90
N VAL A 100 11.00 -5.98 -1.96
CA VAL A 100 10.55 -4.65 -1.52
C VAL A 100 11.37 -4.24 -0.30
N ILE A 101 12.06 -3.12 -0.39
CA ILE A 101 12.87 -2.58 0.71
C ILE A 101 12.27 -1.24 1.14
N PHE A 102 11.77 -1.17 2.37
CA PHE A 102 11.26 0.06 2.96
C PHE A 102 12.40 0.91 3.53
N GLY A 103 12.28 2.23 3.38
CA GLY A 103 13.18 3.21 4.01
C GLY A 103 13.07 3.17 5.54
N ASN A 104 14.21 3.40 6.21
CA ASN A 104 14.32 3.56 7.66
C ASN A 104 13.82 4.93 8.13
#